data_AF-A0A3N0IYE0-F1
#
_entry.id   AF-A0A3N0IYE0-F1
#
_cell.length_a   1.000
_cell.length_b   1.000
_cell.length_c   1.000
_cell.angle_alpha   90.00
_cell.angle_beta   90.00
_cell.angle_gamma   90.00
#
_symmetry.space_group_name_H-M   'P 1'
#
loop_
_entity.id
_entity.type
_entity.pdbx_description
1 polymer ?
#
loop_
_entity_poly.entity_id
_entity_poly.type
_entity_poly.pdbx_seq_one_letter_code
_entity_poly.pdbx_strand_id
1 'polypeptide(L)'
;MTLKTEFVPLTLEGLPALAAEKKADGWRFVQMLCVNTEDGIDLIYSFMKDGVLVNHEIKGVKKGTPVPSVTDQFIAAFVFENEAHDLFGVDVHGIAIDFGGNFYALAQKEPMTVISPAQKAARDKAAKIAAAKAAKEQAAAAGEGAEAAAKPADDAAAMEAKLAGMDPEKAAKVRAAMEAKAKKEAAAKQAAADDKIANLDPEKAAKVKAALEAKAAREAAKAEKEGE
;
A
#
# COMPACT_ATOMS: atom_id res chain seq x y z
N MET A 1 2.13 38.72 -34.65
CA MET A 1 1.73 39.11 -33.27
C MET A 1 2.72 38.46 -32.33
N THR A 2 3.36 39.24 -31.45
CA THR A 2 4.30 38.72 -30.45
C THR A 2 3.50 38.30 -29.22
N LEU A 3 3.59 37.01 -28.84
CA LEU A 3 2.99 36.51 -27.61
C LEU A 3 3.72 37.13 -26.41
N LYS A 4 2.99 37.80 -25.51
CA LYS A 4 3.53 38.27 -24.23
C LYS A 4 3.13 37.29 -23.14
N THR A 5 4.09 36.88 -22.31
CA THR A 5 3.84 36.02 -21.15
C THR A 5 4.24 36.70 -19.85
N GLU A 6 3.42 36.55 -18.81
CA GLU A 6 3.67 37.09 -17.47
C GLU A 6 3.41 36.02 -16.41
N PHE A 7 4.12 36.11 -15.28
CA PHE A 7 3.94 35.25 -14.12
C PHE A 7 3.62 36.12 -12.91
N VAL A 8 2.51 35.81 -12.24
CA VAL A 8 1.96 36.61 -11.14
C VAL A 8 1.69 35.68 -9.96
N PRO A 9 2.20 35.99 -8.75
CA PRO A 9 1.87 35.20 -7.56
C PRO A 9 0.37 35.19 -7.28
N LEU A 10 -0.14 34.07 -6.79
CA LEU A 10 -1.52 33.87 -6.38
C LEU A 10 -1.56 33.05 -5.08
N THR A 11 -2.54 33.34 -4.23
CA THR A 11 -2.86 32.51 -3.06
C THR A 11 -4.00 31.55 -3.38
N LEU A 12 -4.05 30.40 -2.71
CA LEU A 12 -5.19 29.47 -2.84
C LEU A 12 -6.54 30.15 -2.55
N GLU A 13 -6.58 30.98 -1.51
CA GLU A 13 -7.79 31.75 -1.14
C GLU A 13 -8.24 32.72 -2.24
N GLY A 14 -7.29 33.27 -3.01
CA GLY A 14 -7.57 34.20 -4.10
C GLY A 14 -8.02 33.54 -5.40
N LEU A 15 -7.86 32.22 -5.55
CA LEU A 15 -8.14 31.50 -6.80
C LEU A 15 -9.59 31.63 -7.29
N PRO A 16 -10.63 31.48 -6.44
CA PRO A 16 -12.02 31.64 -6.89
C PRO A 16 -12.33 33.07 -7.35
N ALA A 17 -11.83 34.07 -6.60
CA ALA A 17 -12.02 35.48 -6.95
C ALA A 17 -11.35 35.82 -8.29
N LEU A 18 -10.13 35.31 -8.51
CA LEU A 18 -9.42 35.44 -9.78
C LEU A 18 -10.21 34.81 -10.92
N ALA A 19 -10.71 33.58 -10.74
CA ALA A 19 -11.47 32.90 -11.79
C ALA A 19 -12.73 33.68 -12.17
N ALA A 20 -13.46 34.21 -11.19
CA ALA A 20 -14.64 35.04 -11.43
C ALA A 20 -14.29 36.34 -12.17
N GLU A 21 -13.23 37.04 -11.76
CA GLU A 21 -12.72 38.24 -12.44
C GLU A 21 -12.37 37.93 -13.90
N LYS A 22 -11.53 36.91 -14.14
CA LYS A 22 -11.10 36.53 -15.50
C LYS A 22 -12.29 36.15 -16.38
N LYS A 23 -13.30 35.48 -15.82
CA LYS A 23 -14.52 35.12 -16.54
C LYS A 23 -15.33 36.35 -16.92
N ALA A 24 -15.56 37.26 -15.97
CA ALA A 24 -16.29 38.51 -16.18
C ALA A 24 -15.60 39.40 -17.22
N ASP A 25 -14.27 39.44 -17.19
CA ASP A 25 -13.44 40.22 -18.11
C ASP A 25 -13.25 39.57 -19.49
N GLY A 26 -13.84 38.39 -19.73
CA GLY A 26 -13.78 37.70 -21.02
C GLY A 26 -12.42 37.08 -21.35
N TRP A 27 -11.61 36.74 -20.35
CA TRP A 27 -10.40 35.96 -20.54
C TRP A 27 -10.72 34.51 -20.88
N ARG A 28 -9.88 33.90 -21.70
CA ARG A 28 -9.94 32.47 -21.99
C ARG A 28 -9.04 31.71 -21.03
N PHE A 29 -9.59 30.75 -20.29
CA PHE A 29 -8.78 29.77 -19.56
C PHE A 29 -7.98 28.91 -20.56
N VAL A 30 -6.69 28.72 -20.28
CA VAL A 30 -5.77 27.98 -21.16
C VAL A 30 -5.43 26.62 -20.58
N GLN A 31 -4.97 26.60 -19.33
CA GLN A 31 -4.55 25.38 -18.64
C GLN A 31 -4.41 25.62 -17.14
N MET A 32 -4.40 24.52 -16.40
CA MET A 32 -3.78 24.42 -15.09
C MET A 32 -2.58 23.47 -15.24
N LEU A 33 -1.38 23.92 -14.88
CA LEU A 33 -0.14 23.13 -14.92
C LEU A 33 0.34 22.85 -13.50
N CYS A 34 0.71 21.60 -13.22
CA CYS A 34 1.37 21.21 -11.98
C CYS A 34 2.87 21.08 -12.17
N VAL A 35 3.66 21.63 -11.24
CA VAL A 35 5.11 21.41 -11.17
C VAL A 35 5.43 20.77 -9.83
N ASN A 36 6.04 19.58 -9.86
CA ASN A 36 6.48 18.91 -8.66
C ASN A 36 7.85 19.49 -8.22
N THR A 37 7.90 20.00 -6.99
CA THR A 37 9.09 20.65 -6.42
C THR A 37 9.45 20.03 -5.07
N GLU A 38 10.62 20.38 -4.52
CA GLU A 38 11.01 19.97 -3.17
C GLU A 38 10.07 20.52 -2.09
N ASP A 39 9.47 21.69 -2.34
CA ASP A 39 8.56 22.38 -1.43
C ASP A 39 7.09 21.98 -1.62
N GLY A 40 6.77 21.05 -2.52
CA GLY A 40 5.40 20.61 -2.81
C GLY A 40 5.03 20.82 -4.27
N ILE A 41 3.73 20.92 -4.56
CA ILE A 41 3.25 21.09 -5.92
C ILE A 41 2.96 22.56 -6.18
N ASP A 42 3.60 23.14 -7.18
CA ASP A 42 3.22 24.45 -7.70
C ASP A 42 2.08 24.28 -8.70
N LEU A 43 1.06 25.14 -8.59
CA LEU A 43 -0.08 25.19 -9.51
C LEU A 43 -0.03 26.48 -10.31
N ILE A 44 -0.10 26.36 -11.63
CA ILE A 44 -0.02 27.49 -12.55
C ILE A 44 -1.31 27.55 -13.36
N TYR A 45 -2.14 28.55 -13.08
CA TYR A 45 -3.38 28.80 -13.81
C TYR A 45 -3.13 29.85 -14.91
N SER A 46 -3.25 29.45 -16.17
CA SER A 46 -2.94 30.30 -17.31
C SER A 46 -4.21 30.83 -17.97
N PHE A 47 -4.28 32.14 -18.21
CA PHE A 47 -5.37 32.82 -18.89
C PHE A 47 -4.84 33.64 -20.06
N MET A 48 -5.58 33.68 -21.17
CA MET A 48 -5.20 34.41 -22.36
C MET A 48 -6.29 35.37 -22.82
N LYS A 49 -5.88 36.59 -23.18
CA LYS A 49 -6.72 37.61 -23.80
C LYS A 49 -5.85 38.55 -24.64
N ASP A 50 -6.33 38.93 -25.82
CA ASP A 50 -5.69 39.95 -26.69
C ASP A 50 -4.18 39.73 -26.96
N GLY A 51 -3.75 38.47 -27.10
CA GLY A 51 -2.35 38.12 -27.37
C GLY A 51 -1.42 38.12 -26.14
N VAL A 52 -1.98 38.29 -24.94
CA VAL A 52 -1.28 38.21 -23.65
C VAL A 52 -1.68 36.93 -22.92
N LEU A 53 -0.69 36.18 -22.44
CA LEU A 53 -0.84 35.01 -21.57
C LEU A 53 -0.37 35.38 -20.17
N VAL A 54 -1.26 35.32 -19.18
CA VAL A 54 -0.92 35.55 -17.78
C VAL A 54 -0.99 34.23 -17.02
N ASN A 55 0.09 33.89 -16.34
CA ASN A 55 0.23 32.69 -15.52
C ASN A 55 0.14 33.08 -14.05
N HIS A 56 -0.86 32.58 -13.34
CA HIS A 56 -1.02 32.80 -11.92
C HIS A 56 -0.47 31.61 -11.13
N GLU A 57 0.54 31.86 -10.31
CA GLU A 57 1.31 30.82 -9.64
C GLU A 57 0.97 30.72 -8.16
N ILE A 58 0.52 29.54 -7.73
CA ILE A 58 0.38 29.14 -6.34
C ILE A 58 1.52 28.17 -6.04
N LYS A 59 2.42 28.52 -5.11
CA LYS A 59 3.62 27.73 -4.84
C LYS A 59 3.47 26.82 -3.63
N GLY A 60 4.10 25.64 -3.70
CA GLY A 60 4.34 24.76 -2.57
C GLY A 60 3.08 24.17 -1.92
N VAL A 61 2.05 23.86 -2.73
CA VAL A 61 0.84 23.21 -2.24
C VAL A 61 1.21 21.86 -1.63
N LYS A 62 0.82 21.66 -0.37
CA LYS A 62 1.15 20.45 0.39
C LYS A 62 0.08 19.38 0.16
N LYS A 63 0.46 18.13 0.38
CA LYS A 63 -0.46 17.00 0.27
C LYS A 63 -1.64 17.17 1.23
N GLY A 64 -2.86 17.01 0.73
CA GLY A 64 -4.10 17.17 1.50
C GLY A 64 -4.48 18.63 1.77
N THR A 65 -3.78 19.61 1.19
CA THR A 65 -4.27 20.99 1.16
C THR A 65 -5.41 21.09 0.15
N PRO A 66 -6.63 21.46 0.58
CA PRO A 66 -7.77 21.55 -0.33
C PRO A 66 -7.58 22.72 -1.31
N VAL A 67 -7.78 22.45 -2.59
CA VAL A 67 -7.71 23.41 -3.68
C VAL A 67 -9.11 23.59 -4.26
N PRO A 68 -9.68 24.81 -4.28
CA PRO A 68 -10.99 25.01 -4.89
C PRO A 68 -10.92 24.85 -6.40
N SER A 69 -11.89 24.13 -6.98
CA SER A 69 -12.07 24.06 -8.43
C SER A 69 -12.50 25.42 -9.00
N VAL A 70 -12.12 25.69 -10.24
CA VAL A 70 -12.57 26.86 -11.03
C VAL A 70 -13.58 26.48 -12.11
N THR A 71 -14.10 25.25 -12.09
CA THR A 71 -15.01 24.72 -13.13
C THR A 71 -16.39 25.38 -13.15
N ASP A 72 -16.78 26.04 -12.06
CA ASP A 72 -17.97 26.90 -11.99
C ASP A 72 -17.88 28.09 -12.96
N GLN A 73 -16.66 28.63 -13.16
CA GLN A 73 -16.39 29.72 -14.11
C GLN A 73 -15.92 29.18 -15.47
N PHE A 74 -15.07 28.16 -15.46
CA PHE A 74 -14.40 27.60 -16.62
C PHE A 74 -14.51 26.09 -16.64
N ILE A 75 -15.62 25.57 -17.20
CA ILE A 75 -15.84 24.12 -17.28
C ILE A 75 -14.65 23.36 -17.87
N ALA A 76 -13.94 23.93 -18.84
CA ALA A 76 -12.75 23.33 -19.46
C ALA A 76 -11.60 22.98 -18.47
N ALA A 77 -11.60 23.55 -17.26
CA ALA A 77 -10.64 23.22 -16.22
C ALA A 77 -10.77 21.78 -15.69
N PHE A 78 -11.93 21.12 -15.87
CA PHE A 78 -12.19 19.80 -15.27
C PHE A 78 -11.13 18.76 -15.69
N VAL A 79 -10.66 18.80 -16.94
CA VAL A 79 -9.63 17.88 -17.46
C VAL A 79 -8.33 18.05 -16.68
N PHE A 80 -7.91 19.30 -16.47
CA PHE A 80 -6.64 19.62 -15.81
C PHE A 80 -6.70 19.36 -14.31
N GLU A 81 -7.84 19.65 -13.67
CA GLU A 81 -8.02 19.43 -12.24
C GLU A 81 -8.08 17.94 -11.89
N ASN A 82 -8.77 17.14 -12.71
CA ASN A 82 -8.73 15.67 -12.57
C ASN A 82 -7.32 15.12 -12.87
N GLU A 83 -6.64 15.63 -13.89
CA GLU A 83 -5.23 15.25 -14.16
C GLU A 83 -4.32 15.59 -12.97
N ALA A 84 -4.45 16.77 -12.37
CA ALA A 84 -3.68 17.18 -11.21
C ALA A 84 -3.93 16.27 -10.01
N HIS A 85 -5.19 15.89 -9.79
CA HIS A 85 -5.55 14.93 -8.76
C HIS A 85 -4.89 13.56 -9.00
N ASP A 86 -5.02 13.01 -10.20
CA ASP A 86 -4.54 11.66 -10.53
C ASP A 86 -3.00 11.56 -10.58
N LEU A 87 -2.37 12.51 -11.26
CA LEU A 87 -0.94 12.47 -11.55
C LEU A 87 -0.08 13.01 -10.40
N PHE A 88 -0.57 14.02 -9.67
CA PHE A 88 0.18 14.75 -8.65
C PHE A 88 -0.41 14.63 -7.24
N GLY A 89 -1.66 14.17 -7.09
CA GLY A 89 -2.30 14.03 -5.78
C GLY A 89 -2.78 15.35 -5.19
N VAL A 90 -3.06 16.33 -6.05
CA VAL A 90 -3.65 17.61 -5.64
C VAL A 90 -5.10 17.37 -5.21
N ASP A 91 -5.46 17.86 -4.03
CA ASP A 91 -6.79 17.66 -3.44
C ASP A 91 -7.77 18.74 -3.93
N VAL A 92 -8.21 18.62 -5.19
CA VAL A 92 -9.12 19.61 -5.81
C VAL A 92 -10.58 19.32 -5.47
N HIS A 93 -11.30 20.31 -4.94
CA HIS A 93 -12.68 20.16 -4.47
C HIS A 93 -13.66 20.95 -5.33
N GLY A 94 -14.83 20.35 -5.58
CA GLY A 94 -15.92 21.00 -6.31
C GLY A 94 -15.79 20.96 -7.83
N ILE A 95 -15.06 19.98 -8.39
CA ILE A 95 -14.96 19.79 -9.84
C ILE A 95 -16.35 19.45 -10.39
N ALA A 96 -16.81 20.21 -11.38
CA ALA A 96 -18.14 20.02 -11.98
C ALA A 96 -18.31 18.64 -12.65
N ILE A 97 -17.23 18.11 -13.24
CA ILE A 97 -17.16 16.75 -13.80
C ILE A 97 -15.98 16.05 -13.12
N ASP A 98 -16.25 15.41 -11.99
CA ASP A 98 -15.26 14.75 -11.15
C ASP A 98 -15.20 13.24 -11.43
N PHE A 99 -14.00 12.72 -11.69
CA PHE A 99 -13.74 11.29 -11.87
C PHE A 99 -13.24 10.62 -10.60
N GLY A 100 -13.06 11.38 -9.50
CA GLY A 100 -12.76 10.87 -8.17
C GLY A 100 -11.46 10.07 -8.10
N GLY A 101 -10.43 10.46 -8.86
CA GLY A 101 -9.17 9.71 -8.94
C GLY A 101 -9.05 8.71 -10.08
N ASN A 102 -10.01 8.69 -11.02
CA ASN A 102 -10.10 7.70 -12.09
C ASN A 102 -10.16 8.32 -13.49
N PHE A 103 -9.60 9.51 -13.65
CA PHE A 103 -9.51 10.15 -14.97
C PHE A 103 -8.48 9.43 -15.85
N TYR A 104 -7.39 8.95 -15.25
CA TYR A 104 -6.41 8.07 -15.88
C TYR A 104 -6.39 6.67 -15.26
N ALA A 105 -6.18 5.66 -16.13
CA ALA A 105 -5.85 4.30 -15.69
C ALA A 105 -4.36 4.21 -15.33
N LEU A 106 -4.02 4.56 -14.08
CA LEU A 106 -2.64 4.60 -13.62
C LEU A 106 -2.16 3.27 -13.03
N ALA A 107 -0.92 2.89 -13.34
CA ALA A 107 -0.28 1.72 -12.75
C ALA A 107 0.18 1.93 -11.30
N GLN A 108 0.27 3.19 -10.86
CA GLN A 108 0.71 3.58 -9.52
C GLN A 108 0.11 4.93 -9.14
N LYS A 109 -0.06 5.18 -7.84
CA LYS A 109 -0.59 6.45 -7.32
C LYS A 109 0.41 7.59 -7.50
N GLU A 110 -0.08 8.75 -7.94
CA GLU A 110 0.69 10.01 -8.02
C GLU A 110 2.04 9.83 -8.74
N PRO A 111 2.07 9.36 -10.00
CA PRO A 111 3.31 9.01 -10.69
C PRO A 111 4.27 10.19 -10.89
N MET A 112 3.76 11.43 -10.97
CA MET A 112 4.56 12.61 -11.27
C MET A 112 5.24 13.24 -10.03
N THR A 113 5.09 12.63 -8.84
CA THR A 113 5.64 13.15 -7.58
C THR A 113 7.03 12.59 -7.22
N VAL A 114 7.60 11.71 -8.04
CA VAL A 114 8.91 11.09 -7.77
C VAL A 114 10.04 12.01 -8.27
N ILE A 115 10.80 12.60 -7.34
CA ILE A 115 11.88 13.56 -7.64
C ILE A 115 13.25 12.86 -7.71
N SER A 116 13.42 11.70 -7.06
CA SER A 116 14.70 10.98 -7.06
C SER A 116 14.59 9.45 -7.17
N PRO A 117 15.66 8.75 -7.63
CA PRO A 117 15.73 7.29 -7.60
C PRO A 117 15.54 6.69 -6.21
N ALA A 118 16.00 7.37 -5.16
CA ALA A 118 15.85 6.93 -3.77
C ALA A 118 14.37 6.95 -3.34
N GLN A 119 13.63 8.02 -3.67
CA GLN A 119 12.18 8.09 -3.43
C GLN A 119 11.44 7.00 -4.19
N LYS A 120 11.84 6.73 -5.45
CA LYS A 120 11.28 5.63 -6.24
C LYS A 120 11.48 4.28 -5.54
N ALA A 121 12.71 3.97 -5.15
CA ALA A 121 13.05 2.71 -4.49
C ALA A 121 12.29 2.53 -3.15
N ALA A 122 12.13 3.61 -2.39
CA ALA A 122 11.33 3.60 -1.16
C ALA A 122 9.85 3.29 -1.44
N ARG A 123 9.26 3.89 -2.49
CA ARG A 123 7.88 3.64 -2.90
C ARG A 123 7.67 2.21 -3.40
N ASP A 124 8.59 1.69 -4.22
CA ASP A 124 8.54 0.32 -4.72
C ASP A 124 8.62 -0.70 -3.57
N LYS A 125 9.46 -0.43 -2.56
CA LYS A 125 9.55 -1.26 -1.35
C LYS A 125 8.25 -1.22 -0.55
N ALA A 126 7.67 -0.03 -0.35
CA ALA A 126 6.39 0.13 0.35
C ALA A 126 5.25 -0.60 -0.38
N ALA A 127 5.19 -0.50 -1.71
CA ALA A 127 4.20 -1.20 -2.53
C ALA A 127 4.30 -2.73 -2.39
N LYS A 128 5.52 -3.29 -2.41
CA LYS A 128 5.74 -4.73 -2.17
C LYS A 128 5.27 -5.18 -0.79
N ILE A 129 5.54 -4.37 0.25
CA ILE A 129 5.09 -4.65 1.62
C ILE A 129 3.56 -4.61 1.69
N ALA A 130 2.93 -3.59 1.09
CA ALA A 130 1.47 -3.47 1.05
C ALA A 130 0.82 -4.63 0.30
N ALA A 131 1.35 -5.03 -0.86
CA ALA A 131 0.86 -6.18 -1.61
C ALA A 131 1.00 -7.49 -0.82
N ALA A 132 2.12 -7.70 -0.13
CA ALA A 132 2.30 -8.88 0.72
C ALA A 132 1.32 -8.89 1.91
N LYS A 133 1.01 -7.72 2.49
CA LYS A 133 0.01 -7.58 3.56
C LYS A 133 -1.41 -7.86 3.03
N ALA A 134 -1.79 -7.25 1.91
CA ALA A 134 -3.09 -7.47 1.28
C ALA A 134 -3.29 -8.95 0.89
N ALA A 135 -2.26 -9.62 0.36
CA ALA A 135 -2.33 -11.04 0.05
C ALA A 135 -2.53 -11.92 1.31
N LYS A 136 -1.91 -11.56 2.43
CA LYS A 136 -2.14 -12.25 3.71
C LYS A 136 -3.53 -11.99 4.27
N GLU A 137 -4.04 -10.77 4.16
CA GLU A 137 -5.39 -10.40 4.59
C GLU A 137 -6.46 -11.08 3.73
N GLN A 138 -6.26 -11.18 2.42
CA GLN A 138 -7.15 -11.94 1.53
C GLN A 138 -7.10 -13.45 1.83
N ALA A 139 -5.93 -14.01 2.15
CA ALA A 139 -5.81 -15.39 2.57
C ALA A 139 -6.49 -15.65 3.92
N ALA A 140 -6.50 -14.66 4.83
CA ALA A 140 -7.23 -14.74 6.09
C ALA A 140 -8.76 -14.63 5.89
N ALA A 141 -9.22 -13.68 5.07
CA ALA A 141 -10.65 -13.50 4.78
C ALA A 141 -11.25 -14.69 3.97
N ALA A 142 -10.45 -15.33 3.11
CA ALA A 142 -10.85 -16.57 2.43
C ALA A 142 -10.89 -17.79 3.38
N GLY A 143 -10.28 -17.69 4.57
CA GLY A 143 -10.35 -18.69 5.64
C GLY A 143 -11.62 -18.57 6.51
N GLU A 144 -12.32 -17.44 6.49
CA GLU A 144 -13.49 -17.16 7.33
C GLU A 144 -14.83 -17.64 6.71
N GLY A 145 -14.77 -18.42 5.63
CA GLY A 145 -15.95 -19.11 5.06
C GLY A 145 -16.26 -20.48 5.68
N ALA A 146 -15.51 -20.92 6.70
CA ALA A 146 -15.69 -22.23 7.30
C ALA A 146 -15.48 -22.22 8.81
N GLU A 147 -16.20 -21.38 9.55
CA GLU A 147 -16.31 -21.56 11.00
C GLU A 147 -17.70 -21.21 11.53
N ALA A 148 -18.62 -22.15 11.34
CA ALA A 148 -19.75 -22.34 12.23
C ALA A 148 -19.75 -23.81 12.69
N ALA A 149 -18.84 -24.16 13.60
CA ALA A 149 -19.09 -25.03 14.76
C ALA A 149 -17.77 -25.56 15.37
N ALA A 150 -17.64 -25.26 16.67
CA ALA A 150 -17.01 -26.07 17.73
C ALA A 150 -15.48 -26.12 17.88
N LYS A 151 -15.08 -25.66 19.09
CA LYS A 151 -13.99 -26.04 20.00
C LYS A 151 -13.00 -27.16 19.60
N PRO A 152 -11.76 -27.09 20.14
CA PRO A 152 -10.62 -27.89 19.70
C PRO A 152 -10.67 -29.33 20.23
N ALA A 153 -10.65 -30.31 19.32
CA ALA A 153 -10.20 -31.68 19.58
C ALA A 153 -9.94 -32.42 18.25
N ASP A 154 -8.75 -33.01 18.16
CA ASP A 154 -8.32 -34.08 17.25
C ASP A 154 -8.34 -33.88 15.71
N ASP A 155 -7.25 -33.30 15.22
CA ASP A 155 -6.82 -33.25 13.79
C ASP A 155 -6.67 -34.64 13.12
N ALA A 156 -6.59 -35.74 13.89
CA ALA A 156 -6.41 -37.09 13.35
C ALA A 156 -7.72 -37.68 12.77
N ALA A 157 -8.85 -37.46 13.44
CA ALA A 157 -10.13 -38.08 13.08
C ALA A 157 -10.79 -37.43 11.83
N ALA A 158 -10.63 -36.11 11.68
CA ALA A 158 -11.16 -35.37 10.53
C ALA A 158 -10.42 -35.71 9.22
N MET A 159 -9.16 -36.12 9.32
CA MET A 159 -8.35 -36.49 8.16
C MET A 159 -8.67 -37.92 7.69
N GLU A 160 -8.91 -38.86 8.63
CA GLU A 160 -9.31 -40.23 8.30
C GLU A 160 -10.68 -40.29 7.59
N ALA A 161 -11.64 -39.45 8.01
CA ALA A 161 -12.95 -39.35 7.36
C ALA A 161 -12.87 -38.86 5.89
N LYS A 162 -11.90 -38.00 5.56
CA LYS A 162 -11.66 -37.55 4.17
C LYS A 162 -10.88 -38.56 3.32
N LEU A 163 -10.10 -39.44 3.95
CA LEU A 163 -9.40 -40.53 3.28
C LEU A 163 -10.33 -41.74 2.99
N ALA A 164 -11.36 -41.95 3.82
CA ALA A 164 -12.34 -43.02 3.63
C ALA A 164 -13.27 -42.82 2.41
N GLY A 165 -13.44 -41.59 1.94
CA GLY A 165 -14.20 -41.26 0.73
C GLY A 165 -13.36 -41.17 -0.56
N MET A 166 -12.06 -41.47 -0.49
CA MET A 166 -11.12 -41.31 -1.60
C MET A 166 -10.65 -42.68 -2.10
N ASP A 167 -10.40 -42.78 -3.41
CA ASP A 167 -9.83 -44.00 -4.01
C ASP A 167 -8.55 -44.43 -3.27
N PRO A 168 -8.38 -45.73 -2.93
CA PRO A 168 -7.32 -46.21 -2.04
C PRO A 168 -5.90 -45.91 -2.53
N GLU A 169 -5.66 -45.84 -3.85
CA GLU A 169 -4.35 -45.44 -4.38
C GLU A 169 -4.05 -43.95 -4.14
N LYS A 170 -5.08 -43.11 -4.28
CA LYS A 170 -4.96 -41.66 -4.06
C LYS A 170 -4.81 -41.35 -2.57
N ALA A 171 -5.50 -42.08 -1.71
CA ALA A 171 -5.35 -41.99 -0.26
C ALA A 171 -3.93 -42.33 0.20
N ALA A 172 -3.34 -43.41 -0.34
CA ALA A 172 -1.96 -43.80 -0.05
C ALA A 172 -0.95 -42.72 -0.51
N LYS A 173 -1.16 -42.14 -1.69
CA LYS A 173 -0.29 -41.07 -2.23
C LYS A 173 -0.34 -39.79 -1.40
N VAL A 174 -1.53 -39.42 -0.90
CA VAL A 174 -1.70 -38.26 -0.02
C VAL A 174 -1.05 -38.48 1.33
N ARG A 175 -1.19 -39.67 1.94
CA ARG A 175 -0.51 -40.04 3.18
C ARG A 175 1.02 -39.99 3.03
N ALA A 176 1.56 -40.56 1.95
CA ALA A 176 2.99 -40.56 1.67
C ALA A 176 3.55 -39.13 1.44
N ALA A 177 2.82 -38.27 0.74
CA ALA A 177 3.23 -36.88 0.50
C ALA A 177 3.23 -36.06 1.80
N MET A 178 2.26 -36.31 2.68
CA MET A 178 2.17 -35.67 4.00
C MET A 178 3.31 -36.09 4.92
N GLU A 179 3.63 -37.39 4.98
CA GLU A 179 4.77 -37.88 5.76
C GLU A 179 6.11 -37.34 5.24
N ALA A 180 6.27 -37.24 3.92
CA ALA A 180 7.47 -36.66 3.32
C ALA A 180 7.60 -35.17 3.66
N LYS A 181 6.48 -34.42 3.66
CA LYS A 181 6.45 -33.01 4.05
C LYS A 181 6.76 -32.83 5.54
N ALA A 182 6.18 -33.66 6.40
CA ALA A 182 6.43 -33.64 7.84
C ALA A 182 7.90 -33.96 8.17
N LYS A 183 8.50 -34.97 7.50
CA LYS A 183 9.94 -35.28 7.63
C LYS A 183 10.83 -34.13 7.16
N LYS A 184 10.46 -33.44 6.07
CA LYS A 184 11.20 -32.28 5.58
C LYS A 184 11.11 -31.07 6.51
N GLU A 185 9.94 -30.82 7.10
CA GLU A 185 9.77 -29.75 8.09
C GLU A 185 10.48 -30.07 9.42
N ALA A 186 10.47 -31.32 9.86
CA ALA A 186 11.24 -31.76 11.03
C ALA A 186 12.75 -31.58 10.80
N ALA A 187 13.27 -32.00 9.64
CA ALA A 187 14.67 -31.81 9.27
C ALA A 187 15.05 -30.32 9.17
N ALA A 188 14.19 -29.46 8.62
CA ALA A 188 14.44 -28.03 8.54
C ALA A 188 14.45 -27.35 9.92
N LYS A 189 13.56 -27.77 10.84
CA LYS A 189 13.55 -27.28 12.22
C LYS A 189 14.78 -27.75 13.00
N GLN A 190 15.25 -28.97 12.76
CA GLN A 190 16.46 -29.50 13.37
C GLN A 190 17.71 -28.77 12.88
N ALA A 191 17.85 -28.57 11.57
CA ALA A 191 18.96 -27.78 11.00
C ALA A 191 18.99 -26.32 11.53
N ALA A 192 17.82 -25.68 11.67
CA ALA A 192 17.72 -24.34 12.23
C ALA A 192 18.02 -24.27 13.74
N ALA A 193 17.86 -25.38 14.48
CA ALA A 193 18.26 -25.47 15.88
C ALA A 193 19.77 -25.70 16.00
N ASP A 194 20.35 -26.55 15.16
CA ASP A 194 21.78 -26.84 15.12
C ASP A 194 22.61 -25.62 14.71
N ASP A 195 22.17 -24.85 13.71
CA ASP A 195 22.81 -23.58 13.29
C ASP A 195 22.77 -22.49 14.37
N LYS A 196 21.71 -22.48 15.20
CA LYS A 196 21.61 -21.55 16.33
C LYS A 196 22.52 -21.93 17.48
N ILE A 197 22.75 -23.23 17.70
CA ILE A 197 23.67 -23.74 18.71
C ILE A 197 25.12 -23.51 18.28
N ALA A 198 25.44 -23.67 16.98
CA ALA A 198 26.78 -23.46 16.43
C ALA A 198 27.24 -21.99 16.44
N ASN A 199 26.31 -21.03 16.40
CA ASN A 199 26.61 -19.58 16.40
C ASN A 199 26.56 -18.93 17.80
N LEU A 200 26.44 -19.72 18.87
CA LEU A 200 26.46 -19.23 20.25
C LEU A 200 27.85 -19.41 20.87
N ASP A 201 28.31 -18.40 21.60
CA ASP A 201 29.52 -18.45 22.44
C ASP A 201 29.47 -19.65 23.41
N PRO A 202 30.54 -20.45 23.61
CA PRO A 202 30.54 -21.70 24.39
C PRO A 202 29.88 -21.61 25.78
N GLU A 203 29.99 -20.49 26.49
CA GLU A 203 29.29 -20.30 27.77
C GLU A 203 27.76 -20.20 27.63
N LYS A 204 27.28 -19.62 26.52
CA LYS A 204 25.84 -19.48 26.24
C LYS A 204 25.25 -20.78 25.71
N ALA A 205 25.99 -21.53 24.88
CA ALA A 205 25.59 -22.86 24.42
C ALA A 205 25.44 -23.84 25.59
N ALA A 206 26.37 -23.82 26.56
CA ALA A 206 26.28 -24.63 27.78
C ALA A 206 25.06 -24.27 28.64
N LYS A 207 24.75 -22.97 28.79
CA LYS A 207 23.55 -22.51 29.52
C LYS A 207 22.24 -22.91 28.84
N VAL A 208 22.15 -22.86 27.52
CA VAL A 208 20.96 -23.27 26.77
C VAL A 208 20.75 -24.78 26.88
N LYS A 209 21.81 -25.57 26.76
CA LYS A 209 21.73 -27.03 26.92
C LYS A 209 21.32 -27.44 28.33
N ALA A 210 21.92 -26.81 29.35
CA ALA A 210 21.55 -27.04 30.75
C ALA A 210 20.11 -26.60 31.07
N ALA A 211 19.63 -25.50 30.47
CA ALA A 211 18.26 -25.04 30.65
C ALA A 211 17.23 -25.99 30.02
N LEU A 212 17.56 -26.62 28.89
CA LEU A 212 16.71 -27.61 28.24
C LEU A 212 16.66 -28.92 29.02
N GLU A 213 17.80 -29.42 29.52
CA GLU A 213 17.83 -30.60 30.40
C GLU A 213 17.10 -30.34 31.73
N ALA A 214 17.25 -29.16 32.33
CA ALA A 214 16.53 -28.80 33.54
C ALA A 214 15.01 -28.67 33.30
N LYS A 215 14.60 -28.24 32.10
CA LYS A 215 13.19 -28.19 31.73
C LYS A 215 12.62 -29.59 31.52
N ALA A 216 13.34 -30.47 30.84
CA ALA A 216 12.95 -31.87 30.66
C ALA A 216 12.83 -32.62 32.00
N ALA A 217 13.76 -32.39 32.94
CA ALA A 217 13.70 -32.97 34.27
C ALA A 217 12.52 -32.43 35.10
N ARG A 218 12.17 -31.14 34.94
CA ARG A 218 10.99 -30.55 35.59
C ARG A 218 9.68 -31.07 35.01
N GLU A 219 9.61 -31.33 33.71
CA GLU A 219 8.43 -31.91 33.08
C GLU A 219 8.26 -33.39 33.46
N ALA A 220 9.34 -34.16 33.56
CA ALA A 220 9.31 -35.54 34.07
C ALA A 220 8.87 -35.62 35.54
N ALA A 221 9.41 -34.76 36.41
CA ALA A 221 9.02 -34.72 37.82
C ALA A 221 7.57 -34.24 38.05
N LYS A 222 7.00 -33.50 37.08
CA LYS A 222 5.60 -33.08 37.12
C LYS A 222 4.66 -34.21 36.69
N ALA A 223 5.08 -35.04 35.73
CA ALA A 223 4.35 -36.23 35.31
C ALA A 223 4.30 -37.32 36.41
N GLU A 224 5.31 -37.43 37.26
CA GLU A 224 5.30 -38.38 38.40
C GLU A 224 4.42 -37.93 39.57
N LYS A 225 4.13 -36.62 39.73
CA LYS A 225 3.27 -36.11 40.82
C LYS A 225 1.78 -36.04 40.48
N GLU A 226 1.41 -36.16 39.21
CA GLU A 226 0.01 -36.23 38.76
C GLU A 226 -0.49 -37.69 38.64
N GLY A 227 0.31 -38.67 39.06
CA GLY A 227 0.02 -40.11 38.98
C GLY A 227 -0.16 -40.85 40.31
N GLU A 228 -0.26 -40.15 41.45
CA GLU A 228 -0.62 -40.73 42.77
C GLU A 228 -1.96 -40.17 43.27
#